data_AF-A0A176Z958-F1
#
_entry.id   AF-A0A176Z958-F1
#
_cell.length_a   1.000
_cell.length_b   1.000
_cell.length_c   1.000
_cell.angle_alpha   90.00
_cell.angle_beta   90.00
_cell.angle_gamma   90.00
#
_symmetry.space_group_name_H-M   'P 1'
#
loop_
_entity.id
_entity.type
_entity.pdbx_description
1 polymer ?
#
loop_
_entity_poly.entity_id
_entity_poly.type
_entity_poly.pdbx_seq_one_letter_code
_entity_poly.pdbx_strand_id
1 'polypeptide(L)'
;MEHERKTDPKNLVICCDGTGNEISENISNVLKLYRCLRKTDKTHPRQLVFYDPGVGTVTKPSTWHRWKANINLVLGLATGYGLDDNVLSAYCFLIENYSPGDKIYLFGFSRGAYTVRVLAGLIHKVGLISPEQVNLPGSGLVSYKQYSGSGRGNDVSDLTDAGSDEDGPLPKDKFDLAAQFARITSSRWPTIHFIGVWDTVASVIVPRADRFYLPSIEELAFTLLNPSVQIFRQAIAIDERRCMFRLKEWKEPQDYWSNRFVPDDKKVPQDILQVWFAGVHCDVGGGYPEAESGESKYPLLWMIDEAARAGLNFNPRTVNQLAWGIQRKNSPFTYVRPSYSGKTGELHNSMTAAWRVLEYVPKSAKYKEWPERKVVAGFYIPDCEPRVIPEGAHVHESVMKRMEAEATYRPVNLPKEFVTVPMPTPPHAEMAGEVEKV
;
A
#
# COMPACT_ATOMS: atom_id res chain seq x y z
N MET A 1 41.63 -1.71 -17.18
CA MET A 1 40.47 -0.83 -17.41
C MET A 1 39.37 -1.68 -18.03
N GLU A 2 38.64 -2.43 -17.20
CA GLU A 2 37.41 -3.07 -17.65
C GLU A 2 36.35 -1.98 -17.80
N HIS A 3 35.81 -1.83 -19.01
CA HIS A 3 34.58 -1.09 -19.21
C HIS A 3 33.50 -1.79 -18.37
N GLU A 4 33.08 -1.17 -17.26
CA GLU A 4 31.81 -1.50 -16.62
C GLU A 4 30.75 -1.50 -17.73
N ARG A 5 30.23 -2.69 -18.07
CA ARG A 5 29.05 -2.77 -18.94
C ARG A 5 27.94 -2.05 -18.19
N LYS A 6 27.61 -0.82 -18.61
CA LYS A 6 26.37 -0.15 -18.19
C LYS A 6 25.23 -1.08 -18.57
N THR A 7 24.72 -1.83 -17.59
CA THR A 7 23.51 -2.61 -17.77
C THR A 7 22.38 -1.63 -17.99
N ASP A 8 21.55 -1.85 -19.01
CA ASP A 8 20.37 -1.01 -19.22
C ASP A 8 19.54 -0.90 -17.94
N PRO A 9 19.00 0.29 -17.62
CA PRO A 9 18.14 0.48 -16.46
C PRO A 9 16.98 -0.52 -16.42
N LYS A 10 16.65 -0.95 -15.21
CA LYS A 10 15.62 -1.96 -14.91
C LYS A 10 14.51 -1.36 -14.05
N ASN A 11 13.35 -1.99 -14.07
CA ASN A 11 12.27 -1.75 -13.11
C ASN A 11 12.31 -2.85 -12.05
N LEU A 12 12.57 -2.47 -10.80
CA LEU A 12 12.46 -3.35 -9.63
C LEU A 12 11.07 -3.18 -9.04
N VAL A 13 10.29 -4.25 -8.95
CA VAL A 13 8.90 -4.21 -8.52
C VAL A 13 8.73 -5.07 -7.27
N ILE A 14 8.32 -4.45 -6.17
CA ILE A 14 8.00 -5.12 -4.91
C ILE A 14 6.47 -5.18 -4.79
N CYS A 15 5.92 -6.36 -4.53
CA CYS A 15 4.49 -6.57 -4.30
C CYS A 15 4.30 -7.25 -2.94
N CYS A 16 3.78 -6.54 -1.93
CA CYS A 16 3.53 -7.10 -0.60
C CYS A 16 2.03 -7.21 -0.32
N ASP A 17 1.54 -8.41 -0.08
CA ASP A 17 0.12 -8.64 0.25
C ASP A 17 -0.17 -8.47 1.77
N GLY A 18 -1.44 -8.34 2.11
CA GLY A 18 -1.93 -8.29 3.50
C GLY A 18 -1.97 -9.68 4.15
N THR A 19 -2.08 -9.74 5.50
CA THR A 19 -2.21 -11.04 6.20
C THR A 19 -3.50 -11.75 5.78
N GLY A 20 -3.38 -13.07 5.66
CA GLY A 20 -4.50 -13.98 5.43
C GLY A 20 -4.81 -14.18 3.95
N ASN A 21 -4.14 -13.46 3.04
CA ASN A 21 -4.25 -13.66 1.60
C ASN A 21 -3.30 -14.79 1.20
N GLU A 22 -3.75 -16.02 1.40
CA GLU A 22 -3.04 -17.19 0.87
C GLU A 22 -3.04 -17.14 -0.68
N ILE A 23 -2.02 -17.75 -1.30
CA ILE A 23 -2.08 -18.15 -2.73
C ILE A 23 -3.13 -19.27 -2.82
N SER A 24 -4.40 -18.89 -2.72
CA SER A 24 -5.60 -19.73 -2.64
C SER A 24 -6.61 -19.27 -3.69
N GLU A 25 -7.83 -19.81 -3.65
CA GLU A 25 -8.90 -19.49 -4.60
C GLU A 25 -9.27 -17.99 -4.62
N ASN A 26 -9.08 -17.28 -3.51
CA ASN A 26 -9.42 -15.87 -3.38
C ASN A 26 -8.16 -15.01 -3.49
N ILE A 27 -8.06 -14.22 -4.57
CA ILE A 27 -6.85 -13.48 -4.91
C ILE A 27 -7.00 -11.97 -4.65
N SER A 28 -5.99 -11.38 -4.02
CA SER A 28 -5.89 -9.93 -3.82
C SER A 28 -5.60 -9.20 -5.13
N ASN A 29 -5.79 -7.88 -5.13
CA ASN A 29 -5.39 -7.02 -6.22
C ASN A 29 -3.87 -6.90 -6.35
N VAL A 30 -3.10 -7.11 -5.27
CA VAL A 30 -1.63 -7.21 -5.33
C VAL A 30 -1.22 -8.44 -6.15
N LEU A 31 -1.80 -9.61 -5.86
CA LEU A 31 -1.49 -10.84 -6.60
C LEU A 31 -2.01 -10.78 -8.05
N LYS A 32 -3.19 -10.19 -8.28
CA LYS A 32 -3.70 -9.93 -9.65
C LYS A 32 -2.74 -9.01 -10.42
N LEU A 33 -2.28 -7.91 -9.82
CA LEU A 33 -1.30 -7.00 -10.42
C LEU A 33 0.01 -7.75 -10.72
N TYR A 34 0.54 -8.49 -9.76
CA TYR A 34 1.73 -9.32 -9.92
C TYR A 34 1.59 -10.27 -11.12
N ARG A 35 0.43 -10.93 -11.30
CA ARG A 35 0.18 -11.82 -12.45
C ARG A 35 0.06 -11.06 -13.77
N CYS A 36 -0.40 -9.81 -13.75
CA CYS A 36 -0.53 -8.96 -14.93
C CYS A 36 0.83 -8.40 -15.41
N LEU A 37 1.84 -8.29 -14.54
CA LEU A 37 3.16 -7.76 -14.93
C LEU A 37 3.84 -8.62 -15.99
N ARG A 38 4.48 -7.96 -16.97
CA ARG A 38 5.24 -8.64 -18.02
C ARG A 38 6.66 -8.96 -17.55
N LYS A 39 6.93 -10.24 -17.26
CA LYS A 39 8.19 -10.76 -16.67
C LYS A 39 9.01 -11.58 -17.67
N THR A 40 9.15 -11.10 -18.90
CA THR A 40 9.90 -11.79 -19.95
C THR A 40 11.23 -11.10 -20.18
N ASP A 41 12.25 -11.82 -20.63
CA ASP A 41 13.55 -11.21 -21.01
C ASP A 41 13.44 -10.22 -22.17
N LYS A 42 12.32 -10.27 -22.93
CA LYS A 42 11.97 -9.33 -23.99
C LYS A 42 11.28 -8.05 -23.48
N THR A 43 11.07 -7.91 -22.18
CA THR A 43 10.49 -6.68 -21.62
C THR A 43 11.60 -5.65 -21.47
N HIS A 44 11.40 -4.44 -22.01
CA HIS A 44 12.33 -3.33 -21.89
C HIS A 44 11.60 -2.08 -21.38
N PRO A 45 12.04 -1.44 -20.28
CA PRO A 45 13.06 -1.90 -19.32
C PRO A 45 12.78 -3.30 -18.74
N ARG A 46 13.82 -4.07 -18.40
CA ARG A 46 13.65 -5.40 -17.76
C ARG A 46 12.93 -5.20 -16.42
N GLN A 47 11.96 -6.06 -16.12
CA GLN A 47 11.21 -5.99 -14.86
C GLN A 47 11.55 -7.17 -13.97
N LEU A 48 12.19 -6.90 -12.83
CA LEU A 48 12.44 -7.88 -11.78
C LEU A 48 11.39 -7.72 -10.70
N VAL A 49 10.62 -8.77 -10.44
CA VAL A 49 9.40 -8.68 -9.63
C VAL A 49 9.51 -9.61 -8.42
N PHE A 50 9.46 -9.03 -7.23
CA PHE A 50 9.38 -9.71 -5.95
C PHE A 50 7.93 -9.72 -5.46
N TYR A 51 7.46 -10.85 -4.92
CA TYR A 51 6.14 -10.99 -4.32
C TYR A 51 6.24 -11.60 -2.94
N ASP A 52 5.66 -10.91 -1.97
CA ASP A 52 5.51 -11.36 -0.59
C ASP A 52 4.03 -11.64 -0.29
N PRO A 53 3.68 -12.86 0.17
CA PRO A 53 2.29 -13.24 0.43
C PRO A 53 1.73 -12.74 1.78
N GLY A 54 2.50 -12.00 2.59
CA GLY A 54 2.08 -11.51 3.91
C GLY A 54 2.27 -12.53 5.05
N VAL A 55 2.14 -12.06 6.29
CA VAL A 55 2.36 -12.87 7.53
C VAL A 55 1.26 -13.92 7.71
N GLY A 56 1.63 -15.13 8.13
CA GLY A 56 0.70 -16.20 8.53
C GLY A 56 0.47 -17.30 7.49
N THR A 57 1.14 -17.22 6.34
CA THR A 57 1.09 -18.21 5.24
C THR A 57 2.01 -19.41 5.50
N VAL A 58 1.78 -20.14 6.59
CA VAL A 58 2.42 -21.46 6.75
C VAL A 58 1.62 -22.49 5.95
N THR A 59 2.22 -22.94 4.84
CA THR A 59 1.75 -24.06 4.03
C THR A 59 1.60 -25.35 4.86
N LYS A 60 0.36 -25.70 5.25
CA LYS A 60 -0.25 -27.04 5.36
C LYS A 60 -1.54 -26.97 6.22
N PRO A 61 -2.74 -27.29 5.71
CA PRO A 61 -3.93 -27.33 6.55
C PRO A 61 -4.04 -28.69 7.24
N SER A 62 -4.02 -28.71 8.59
CA SER A 62 -4.80 -29.71 9.32
C SER A 62 -6.18 -29.10 9.58
N THR A 63 -7.23 -29.82 9.21
CA THR A 63 -8.62 -29.38 9.13
C THR A 63 -9.21 -28.86 10.43
N TRP A 64 -8.58 -29.13 11.58
CA TRP A 64 -9.08 -28.73 12.90
C TRP A 64 -8.65 -27.33 13.36
N HIS A 65 -7.68 -26.70 12.69
CA HIS A 65 -7.18 -25.38 13.10
C HIS A 65 -7.87 -24.18 12.46
N ARG A 66 -8.84 -24.37 11.55
CA ARG A 66 -9.47 -23.28 10.78
C ARG A 66 -10.23 -22.26 11.65
N TRP A 67 -10.88 -22.71 12.73
CA TRP A 67 -11.53 -21.82 13.72
C TRP A 67 -10.52 -21.08 14.62
N LYS A 68 -9.41 -21.73 15.01
CA LYS A 68 -8.31 -21.08 15.71
C LYS A 68 -7.53 -20.11 14.81
N ALA A 69 -7.43 -20.40 13.51
CA ALA A 69 -6.77 -19.55 12.54
C ALA A 69 -7.48 -18.21 12.39
N ASN A 70 -8.82 -18.17 12.31
CA ASN A 70 -9.56 -16.90 12.25
C ASN A 70 -9.43 -16.05 13.52
N ILE A 71 -9.39 -16.67 14.71
CA ILE A 71 -9.20 -15.96 15.99
C ILE A 71 -7.74 -15.50 16.15
N ASN A 72 -6.77 -16.35 15.78
CA ASN A 72 -5.34 -15.98 15.77
C ASN A 72 -4.98 -15.01 14.64
N LEU A 73 -5.74 -14.96 13.55
CA LEU A 73 -5.58 -13.97 12.47
C LEU A 73 -6.07 -12.60 12.97
N VAL A 74 -7.20 -12.54 13.69
CA VAL A 74 -7.70 -11.31 14.31
C VAL A 74 -6.78 -10.83 15.45
N LEU A 75 -6.23 -11.74 16.26
CA LEU A 75 -5.22 -11.42 17.28
C LEU A 75 -3.82 -11.15 16.69
N GLY A 76 -3.48 -11.75 15.55
CA GLY A 76 -2.22 -11.56 14.81
C GLY A 76 -2.24 -10.34 13.87
N LEU A 77 -3.41 -9.75 13.63
CA LEU A 77 -3.54 -8.36 13.16
C LEU A 77 -3.01 -7.36 14.20
N ALA A 78 -2.91 -7.78 15.47
CA ALA A 78 -2.48 -6.98 16.60
C ALA A 78 -1.08 -7.35 17.14
N THR A 79 -0.23 -8.02 16.36
CA THR A 79 1.19 -8.19 16.73
C THR A 79 2.05 -7.82 15.53
N GLY A 80 3.12 -7.03 15.74
CA GLY A 80 4.12 -6.71 14.70
C GLY A 80 4.93 -7.92 14.19
N TYR A 81 4.46 -9.15 14.47
CA TYR A 81 5.09 -10.40 14.09
C TYR A 81 5.09 -10.51 12.56
N GLY A 82 6.26 -10.69 11.95
CA GLY A 82 6.46 -10.85 10.51
C GLY A 82 6.48 -9.56 9.67
N LEU A 83 6.20 -8.36 10.22
CA LEU A 83 6.39 -7.11 9.47
C LEU A 83 7.88 -6.93 9.12
N ASP A 84 8.75 -7.19 10.09
CA ASP A 84 10.20 -7.02 9.95
C ASP A 84 10.76 -7.96 8.91
N ASP A 85 10.34 -9.22 8.93
CA ASP A 85 10.77 -10.25 7.97
C ASP A 85 10.35 -9.87 6.54
N ASN A 86 9.13 -9.35 6.36
CA ASN A 86 8.63 -8.94 5.05
C ASN A 86 9.40 -7.70 4.52
N VAL A 87 9.64 -6.70 5.39
CA VAL A 87 10.44 -5.51 5.03
C VAL A 87 11.87 -5.92 4.68
N LEU A 88 12.51 -6.76 5.51
CA LEU A 88 13.88 -7.22 5.29
C LEU A 88 14.00 -8.05 4.02
N SER A 89 13.05 -8.94 3.74
CA SER A 89 13.07 -9.77 2.52
C SER A 89 13.01 -8.90 1.26
N ALA A 90 12.10 -7.92 1.24
CA ALA A 90 12.01 -6.97 0.12
C ALA A 90 13.24 -6.05 0.03
N TYR A 91 13.78 -5.61 1.17
CA TYR A 91 14.99 -4.78 1.23
C TYR A 91 16.23 -5.55 0.74
N CYS A 92 16.41 -6.81 1.12
CA CYS A 92 17.48 -7.68 0.61
C CYS A 92 17.36 -7.89 -0.90
N PHE A 93 16.14 -8.11 -1.42
CA PHE A 93 15.92 -8.19 -2.86
C PHE A 93 16.39 -6.91 -3.58
N LEU A 94 16.12 -5.73 -3.01
CA LEU A 94 16.61 -4.47 -3.58
C LEU A 94 18.13 -4.33 -3.48
N ILE A 95 18.74 -4.69 -2.35
CA ILE A 95 20.21 -4.68 -2.19
C ILE A 95 20.88 -5.48 -3.30
N GLU A 96 20.42 -6.71 -3.54
CA GLU A 96 21.03 -7.65 -4.48
C GLU A 96 20.83 -7.25 -5.95
N ASN A 97 19.75 -6.54 -6.28
CA ASN A 97 19.34 -6.33 -7.68
C ASN A 97 19.45 -4.87 -8.15
N TYR A 98 19.57 -3.90 -7.24
CA TYR A 98 19.60 -2.48 -7.59
C TYR A 98 20.94 -2.02 -8.18
N SER A 99 20.84 -1.38 -9.34
CA SER A 99 21.91 -0.62 -9.98
C SER A 99 21.51 0.86 -10.12
N PRO A 100 22.46 1.81 -10.08
CA PRO A 100 22.16 3.21 -10.32
C PRO A 100 21.39 3.43 -11.64
N GLY A 101 20.26 4.15 -11.56
CA GLY A 101 19.37 4.40 -12.69
C GLY A 101 18.16 3.44 -12.77
N ASP A 102 18.15 2.35 -12.01
CA ASP A 102 16.98 1.49 -11.89
C ASP A 102 15.82 2.22 -11.20
N LYS A 103 14.58 1.89 -11.58
CA LYS A 103 13.36 2.45 -11.00
C LYS A 103 12.74 1.46 -10.03
N ILE A 104 12.40 1.94 -8.83
CA ILE A 104 11.76 1.13 -7.78
C ILE A 104 10.25 1.41 -7.76
N TYR A 105 9.46 0.36 -7.94
CA TYR A 105 8.01 0.35 -7.86
C TYR A 105 7.57 -0.49 -6.67
N LEU A 106 6.75 0.07 -5.78
CA LEU A 106 6.28 -0.62 -4.60
C LEU A 106 4.75 -0.73 -4.62
N PHE A 107 4.23 -1.93 -4.42
CA PHE A 107 2.81 -2.20 -4.37
C PHE A 107 2.43 -2.94 -3.10
N GLY A 108 1.31 -2.57 -2.49
CA GLY A 108 0.80 -3.35 -1.37
C GLY A 108 -0.65 -3.11 -1.02
N PHE A 109 -1.24 -4.06 -0.32
CA PHE A 109 -2.62 -3.98 0.17
C PHE A 109 -2.64 -4.12 1.69
N SER A 110 -3.47 -3.34 2.37
CA SER A 110 -3.72 -3.49 3.81
C SER A 110 -2.44 -3.31 4.63
N ARG A 111 -2.02 -4.35 5.35
CA ARG A 111 -0.73 -4.38 6.05
C ARG A 111 0.45 -4.42 5.09
N GLY A 112 0.33 -5.08 3.94
CA GLY A 112 1.34 -5.05 2.89
C GLY A 112 1.55 -3.66 2.30
N ALA A 113 0.50 -2.83 2.25
CA ALA A 113 0.61 -1.41 1.92
C ALA A 113 1.46 -0.65 2.95
N TYR A 114 1.27 -0.95 4.23
CA TYR A 114 2.11 -0.40 5.28
C TYR A 114 3.55 -0.93 5.19
N THR A 115 3.76 -2.22 4.91
CA THR A 115 5.07 -2.84 4.67
C THR A 115 5.86 -2.10 3.60
N VAL A 116 5.27 -1.81 2.43
CA VAL A 116 5.99 -1.09 1.38
C VAL A 116 6.28 0.37 1.72
N ARG A 117 5.42 1.03 2.51
CA ARG A 117 5.71 2.38 3.03
C ARG A 117 6.84 2.36 4.05
N VAL A 118 6.89 1.34 4.91
CA VAL A 118 8.00 1.14 5.85
C VAL A 118 9.30 0.87 5.10
N LEU A 119 9.26 0.06 4.04
CA LEU A 119 10.40 -0.15 3.15
C LEU A 119 10.88 1.16 2.51
N ALA A 120 9.96 1.98 2.00
CA ALA A 120 10.29 3.30 1.45
C ALA A 120 10.89 4.23 2.52
N GLY A 121 10.38 4.22 3.76
CA GLY A 121 10.92 4.97 4.88
C GLY A 121 12.32 4.49 5.30
N LEU A 122 12.54 3.18 5.32
CA LEU A 122 13.86 2.59 5.55
C LEU A 122 14.87 3.02 4.48
N ILE A 123 14.49 2.94 3.20
CA ILE A 123 15.34 3.41 2.10
C ILE A 123 15.59 4.92 2.20
N HIS A 124 14.59 5.71 2.58
CA HIS A 124 14.74 7.16 2.74
C HIS A 124 15.66 7.54 3.91
N LYS A 125 15.65 6.79 5.02
CA LYS A 125 16.40 7.14 6.24
C LYS A 125 17.72 6.37 6.44
N VAL A 126 17.86 5.15 5.93
CA VAL A 126 19.06 4.30 6.03
C VAL A 126 19.74 4.08 4.67
N GLY A 127 19.01 4.16 3.57
CA GLY A 127 19.52 3.95 2.21
C GLY A 127 19.50 2.47 1.86
N LEU A 128 20.11 2.09 0.73
CA LEU A 128 20.43 0.72 0.35
C LEU A 128 21.91 0.46 0.61
N ILE A 129 22.19 -0.45 1.53
CA ILE A 129 23.56 -0.93 1.78
C ILE A 129 24.13 -1.71 0.57
N SER A 130 25.42 -2.00 0.61
CA SER A 130 26.08 -2.75 -0.46
C SER A 130 25.71 -4.24 -0.42
N PRO A 131 25.68 -4.96 -1.57
CA PRO A 131 25.47 -6.41 -1.60
C PRO A 131 26.46 -7.19 -0.72
N GLU A 132 27.69 -6.69 -0.54
CA GLU A 132 28.73 -7.29 0.30
C GLU A 132 28.41 -7.19 1.81
N GLN A 133 27.41 -6.38 2.18
CA GLN A 133 26.98 -6.15 3.56
C GLN A 133 25.62 -6.80 3.87
N VAL A 134 25.22 -7.84 3.12
CA VAL A 134 23.91 -8.52 3.25
C VAL A 134 23.63 -9.11 4.64
N ASN A 135 24.62 -9.18 5.52
CA ASN A 135 24.48 -9.56 6.93
C ASN A 135 24.00 -8.42 7.85
N LEU A 136 24.01 -7.16 7.39
CA LEU A 136 23.63 -5.97 8.16
C LEU A 136 22.20 -5.40 7.96
N PRO A 137 21.33 -5.86 7.03
CA PRO A 137 19.96 -5.37 6.89
C PRO A 137 19.17 -5.29 8.19
N GLY A 138 19.26 -6.33 9.03
CA GLY A 138 18.56 -6.37 10.33
C GLY A 138 18.97 -5.22 11.25
N SER A 139 20.28 -4.94 11.32
CA SER A 139 20.82 -3.81 12.09
C SER A 139 20.35 -2.47 11.53
N GLY A 140 20.29 -2.34 10.20
CA GLY A 140 19.72 -1.16 9.54
C GLY A 140 18.25 -0.93 9.93
N LEU A 141 17.42 -1.97 9.88
CA LEU A 141 16.01 -1.88 10.27
C LEU A 141 15.86 -1.51 11.76
N VAL A 142 16.66 -2.10 12.65
CA VAL A 142 16.67 -1.75 14.08
C VAL A 142 17.01 -0.27 14.29
N SER A 143 18.06 0.24 13.62
CA SER A 143 18.46 1.65 13.73
C SER A 143 17.36 2.61 13.26
N TYR A 144 16.67 2.27 12.18
CA TYR A 144 15.52 3.02 11.65
C TYR A 144 14.32 3.01 12.60
N LYS A 145 14.02 1.87 13.23
CA LYS A 145 12.96 1.78 14.25
C LYS A 145 13.28 2.58 15.50
N GLN A 146 14.54 2.56 15.95
CA GLN A 146 14.99 3.38 17.08
C GLN A 146 14.85 4.88 16.76
N TYR A 147 15.21 5.28 15.54
CA TYR A 147 14.95 6.65 15.06
C TYR A 147 13.46 6.98 15.12
N SER A 148 12.59 6.12 14.60
CA SER A 148 11.13 6.30 14.64
C SER A 148 10.59 6.38 16.07
N GLY A 149 11.11 5.57 16.98
CA GLY A 149 10.73 5.53 18.40
C GLY A 149 11.04 6.80 19.18
N SER A 150 11.89 7.68 18.65
CA SER A 150 12.16 9.01 19.22
C SER A 150 11.05 10.05 18.92
N GLY A 151 10.03 9.68 18.15
CA GLY A 151 8.94 10.55 17.71
C GLY A 151 9.24 11.31 16.41
N ARG A 152 10.39 11.06 15.79
CA ARG A 152 10.85 11.72 14.55
C ARG A 152 10.35 11.03 13.29
N GLY A 153 10.34 11.79 12.20
CA GLY A 153 10.01 11.34 10.84
C GLY A 153 8.54 11.50 10.46
N ASN A 154 7.77 12.20 11.30
CA ASN A 154 6.36 12.50 11.05
C ASN A 154 6.10 13.98 10.73
N ASP A 155 7.14 14.83 10.84
CA ASP A 155 7.09 16.26 10.61
C ASP A 155 8.08 16.71 9.52
N VAL A 156 7.77 17.81 8.84
CA VAL A 156 8.60 18.36 7.75
C VAL A 156 10.00 18.75 8.24
N SER A 157 10.13 19.20 9.49
CA SER A 157 11.43 19.50 10.12
C SER A 157 12.36 18.28 10.24
N ASP A 158 11.81 17.07 10.18
CA ASP A 158 12.60 15.85 10.21
C ASP A 158 13.21 15.50 8.86
N LEU A 159 12.73 16.11 7.76
CA LEU A 159 13.22 15.86 6.41
C LEU A 159 14.61 16.43 6.15
N THR A 160 14.96 17.55 6.78
CA THR A 160 16.24 18.23 6.54
C THR A 160 17.32 17.62 7.41
N ASP A 161 18.35 17.00 6.86
CA ASP A 161 19.51 16.54 7.62
C ASP A 161 20.28 17.73 8.24
N ALA A 162 21.03 17.49 9.33
CA ALA A 162 21.86 18.54 9.95
C ALA A 162 23.03 19.00 9.06
N GLY A 163 23.36 18.22 8.04
CA GLY A 163 24.41 18.44 7.05
C GLY A 163 24.82 17.10 6.41
N SER A 164 25.84 17.10 5.55
CA SER A 164 26.37 15.87 4.93
C SER A 164 27.84 16.02 4.55
N ASP A 165 28.53 14.90 4.41
CA ASP A 165 29.87 14.80 3.82
C ASP A 165 29.95 13.58 2.87
N GLU A 166 31.17 13.20 2.48
CA GLU A 166 31.43 12.09 1.55
C GLU A 166 30.85 10.74 2.05
N ASP A 167 30.68 10.57 3.35
CA ASP A 167 30.17 9.33 3.95
C ASP A 167 28.64 9.30 4.07
N GLY A 168 27.97 10.44 3.87
CA GLY A 168 26.50 10.56 3.91
C GLY A 168 25.99 11.59 4.93
N PRO A 169 24.72 11.46 5.38
CA PRO A 169 24.08 12.48 6.20
C PRO A 169 24.74 12.54 7.59
N LEU A 170 24.98 13.76 8.09
CA LEU A 170 25.46 13.96 9.45
C LEU A 170 24.34 13.67 10.46
N PRO A 171 24.63 12.92 11.53
CA PRO A 171 23.66 12.71 12.61
C PRO A 171 23.21 14.06 13.20
N LYS A 172 21.90 14.29 13.31
CA LYS A 172 21.36 15.51 13.97
C LYS A 172 21.80 15.61 15.43
N ASP A 173 21.96 14.46 16.08
CA ASP A 173 22.47 14.33 17.43
C ASP A 173 23.07 12.93 17.64
N LYS A 174 23.58 12.68 18.85
CA LYS A 174 24.18 11.41 19.26
C LYS A 174 23.21 10.23 19.19
N PHE A 175 21.90 10.47 19.08
CA PHE A 175 20.84 9.45 19.09
C PHE A 175 20.31 9.14 17.68
N ASP A 176 20.75 9.84 16.63
CA ASP A 176 20.44 9.50 15.24
C ASP A 176 21.31 8.32 14.76
N LEU A 177 21.06 7.15 15.36
CA LEU A 177 21.76 5.90 15.07
C LEU A 177 21.55 5.43 13.63
N ALA A 178 20.42 5.78 13.01
CA ALA A 178 20.15 5.46 11.61
C ALA A 178 21.10 6.21 10.67
N ALA A 179 21.33 7.51 10.90
CA ALA A 179 22.32 8.28 10.14
C ALA A 179 23.75 7.74 10.35
N GLN A 180 24.13 7.42 11.60
CA GLN A 180 25.43 6.82 11.89
C GLN A 180 25.63 5.47 11.19
N PHE A 181 24.61 4.60 11.23
CA PHE A 181 24.64 3.31 10.54
C PHE A 181 24.81 3.49 9.03
N ALA A 182 24.07 4.42 8.42
CA ALA A 182 24.15 4.67 6.98
C ALA A 182 25.53 5.19 6.55
N ARG A 183 26.19 6.00 7.41
CA ARG A 183 27.58 6.44 7.17
C ARG A 183 28.57 5.28 7.24
N ILE A 184 28.50 4.46 8.29
CA ILE A 184 29.38 3.30 8.49
C ILE A 184 29.25 2.31 7.34
N THR A 185 28.04 2.15 6.80
CA THR A 185 27.76 1.22 5.71
C THR A 185 27.93 1.83 4.32
N SER A 186 28.19 3.14 4.22
CA SER A 186 28.29 3.88 2.96
C SER A 186 27.07 3.63 2.05
N SER A 187 25.88 3.72 2.64
CA SER A 187 24.61 3.44 1.95
C SER A 187 24.39 4.31 0.70
N ARG A 188 23.76 3.70 -0.30
CA ARG A 188 23.27 4.38 -1.53
C ARG A 188 21.85 4.90 -1.31
N TRP A 189 21.47 6.01 -1.95
CA TRP A 189 20.17 6.66 -1.72
C TRP A 189 19.31 6.72 -2.97
N PRO A 190 18.75 5.59 -3.43
CA PRO A 190 17.78 5.62 -4.52
C PRO A 190 16.49 6.32 -4.08
N THR A 191 15.85 6.99 -5.03
CA THR A 191 14.46 7.44 -4.88
C THR A 191 13.49 6.32 -5.29
N ILE A 192 12.27 6.40 -4.78
CA ILE A 192 11.18 5.51 -5.14
C ILE A 192 10.39 6.14 -6.28
N HIS A 193 10.32 5.45 -7.42
CA HIS A 193 9.64 5.95 -8.61
C HIS A 193 8.11 5.94 -8.44
N PHE A 194 7.56 4.89 -7.86
CA PHE A 194 6.12 4.73 -7.71
C PHE A 194 5.75 3.91 -6.46
N ILE A 195 4.77 4.39 -5.69
CA ILE A 195 4.09 3.61 -4.66
C ILE A 195 2.60 3.51 -5.00
N GLY A 196 2.10 2.29 -5.18
CA GLY A 196 0.69 2.00 -5.43
C GLY A 196 0.10 1.13 -4.34
N VAL A 197 -0.80 1.68 -3.53
CA VAL A 197 -1.37 0.96 -2.39
C VAL A 197 -2.88 0.85 -2.44
N TRP A 198 -3.40 -0.26 -1.91
CA TRP A 198 -4.82 -0.44 -1.62
C TRP A 198 -5.03 -0.38 -0.11
N ASP A 199 -5.89 0.52 0.32
CA ASP A 199 -6.48 0.64 1.65
C ASP A 199 -5.50 0.41 2.81
N THR A 200 -4.49 1.27 2.93
CA THR A 200 -3.43 1.13 3.94
C THR A 200 -3.99 1.16 5.37
N VAL A 201 -3.68 0.13 6.14
CA VAL A 201 -3.98 0.04 7.58
C VAL A 201 -2.70 -0.26 8.36
N ALA A 202 -2.52 0.36 9.52
CA ALA A 202 -1.33 0.14 10.34
C ALA A 202 -1.36 -1.25 11.00
N SER A 203 -0.20 -1.90 11.08
CA SER A 203 -0.05 -3.25 11.64
C SER A 203 0.71 -3.32 12.96
N VAL A 204 1.06 -2.17 13.55
CA VAL A 204 2.00 -2.14 14.66
C VAL A 204 1.21 -2.02 15.95
N ILE A 205 0.81 -3.14 16.53
CA ILE A 205 0.54 -3.20 17.96
C ILE A 205 1.77 -3.86 18.58
N VAL A 206 2.59 -3.06 19.26
CA VAL A 206 3.72 -3.56 20.05
C VAL A 206 3.27 -3.67 21.49
N PRO A 207 3.26 -4.88 22.08
CA PRO A 207 3.10 -5.04 23.52
C PRO A 207 4.32 -4.42 24.20
N ARG A 208 4.12 -3.30 24.90
CA ARG A 208 5.19 -2.59 25.59
C ARG A 208 5.35 -3.12 27.01
N ALA A 209 6.43 -3.82 27.29
CA ALA A 209 6.72 -4.38 28.63
C ALA A 209 6.80 -3.26 29.70
N ASP A 210 7.22 -2.06 29.31
CA ASP A 210 7.26 -0.84 30.13
C ASP A 210 5.86 -0.25 30.43
N ARG A 211 4.81 -0.73 29.77
CA ARG A 211 3.42 -0.28 29.95
C ARG A 211 2.47 -1.43 30.30
N PHE A 212 2.93 -2.42 31.06
CA PHE A 212 2.13 -3.62 31.38
C PHE A 212 1.56 -4.32 30.14
N TYR A 213 2.30 -4.33 29.04
CA TYR A 213 1.88 -4.88 27.74
C TYR A 213 0.68 -4.16 27.10
N LEU A 214 0.34 -2.94 27.53
CA LEU A 214 -0.64 -2.14 26.81
C LEU A 214 -0.16 -1.92 25.36
N PRO A 215 -1.03 -2.19 24.37
CA PRO A 215 -0.67 -2.10 22.96
C PRO A 215 -0.40 -0.63 22.56
N SER A 216 0.79 -0.34 22.05
CA SER A 216 1.06 0.96 21.41
C SER A 216 1.05 0.83 19.90
N ILE A 217 0.34 1.75 19.24
CA ILE A 217 0.43 1.95 17.80
C ILE A 217 1.69 2.77 17.54
N GLU A 218 2.76 2.13 17.09
CA GLU A 218 3.97 2.82 16.64
C GLU A 218 3.88 3.09 15.14
N GLU A 219 3.78 4.36 14.80
CA GLU A 219 3.92 4.83 13.43
C GLU A 219 5.40 4.99 13.14
N LEU A 220 5.89 4.28 12.13
CA LEU A 220 7.30 4.35 11.75
C LEU A 220 7.53 5.63 10.92
N ALA A 221 8.71 6.20 11.07
CA ALA A 221 9.14 7.41 10.40
C ALA A 221 8.93 7.33 8.88
N PHE A 222 8.54 8.42 8.24
CA PHE A 222 8.42 8.52 6.79
C PHE A 222 7.45 7.52 6.14
N THR A 223 6.45 7.02 6.88
CA THR A 223 5.40 6.14 6.35
C THR A 223 4.15 6.88 5.87
N LEU A 224 3.93 8.11 6.31
CA LEU A 224 2.87 9.00 5.80
C LEU A 224 3.39 10.19 4.99
N LEU A 225 4.68 10.51 5.15
CA LEU A 225 5.37 11.61 4.49
C LEU A 225 6.75 11.14 4.06
N ASN A 226 7.04 11.14 2.76
CA ASN A 226 8.32 10.65 2.26
C ASN A 226 8.70 11.38 0.96
N PRO A 227 9.68 12.30 1.02
CA PRO A 227 10.05 13.10 -0.14
C PRO A 227 10.85 12.31 -1.17
N SER A 228 11.34 11.10 -0.84
CA SER A 228 12.01 10.24 -1.83
C SER A 228 11.04 9.53 -2.75
N VAL A 229 9.73 9.64 -2.54
CA VAL A 229 8.71 9.04 -3.41
C VAL A 229 8.32 10.04 -4.50
N GLN A 230 8.36 9.65 -5.77
CA GLN A 230 8.02 10.54 -6.88
C GLN A 230 6.51 10.54 -7.17
N ILE A 231 5.93 9.34 -7.29
CA ILE A 231 4.51 9.14 -7.61
C ILE A 231 3.88 8.28 -6.51
N PHE A 232 2.78 8.74 -5.95
CA PHE A 232 2.02 8.03 -4.92
C PHE A 232 0.56 7.85 -5.34
N ARG A 233 0.06 6.62 -5.26
CA ARG A 233 -1.32 6.25 -5.56
C ARG A 233 -1.91 5.43 -4.43
N GLN A 234 -3.10 5.81 -3.97
CA GLN A 234 -3.85 5.03 -3.00
C GLN A 234 -5.31 4.86 -3.38
N ALA A 235 -5.77 3.62 -3.45
CA ALA A 235 -7.19 3.29 -3.54
C ALA A 235 -7.76 3.08 -2.12
N ILE A 236 -8.85 3.76 -1.77
CA ILE A 236 -9.40 3.81 -0.42
C ILE A 236 -10.83 3.29 -0.40
N ALA A 237 -11.18 2.47 0.60
CA ALA A 237 -12.54 1.98 0.82
C ALA A 237 -13.41 3.02 1.55
N ILE A 238 -14.55 3.38 0.96
CA ILE A 238 -15.55 4.31 1.55
C ILE A 238 -16.32 3.64 2.69
N ASP A 239 -16.70 2.37 2.53
CA ASP A 239 -17.68 1.70 3.39
C ASP A 239 -17.06 0.90 4.55
N GLU A 240 -15.73 0.94 4.69
CA GLU A 240 -15.01 0.26 5.77
C GLU A 240 -15.19 0.99 7.11
N ARG A 241 -15.67 0.27 8.13
CA ARG A 241 -16.09 0.83 9.42
C ARG A 241 -15.45 0.16 10.63
N ARG A 242 -14.62 -0.88 10.46
CA ARG A 242 -13.98 -1.57 11.57
C ARG A 242 -12.97 -0.67 12.26
N CYS A 243 -13.03 -0.59 13.59
CA CYS A 243 -12.23 0.30 14.44
C CYS A 243 -10.72 0.01 14.41
N MET A 244 -10.34 -1.18 13.94
CA MET A 244 -8.96 -1.63 13.72
C MET A 244 -8.49 -1.49 12.27
N PHE A 245 -9.38 -1.11 11.34
CA PHE A 245 -9.06 -0.87 9.93
C PHE A 245 -9.09 0.63 9.60
N ARG A 246 -8.57 1.43 10.53
CA ARG A 246 -8.46 2.88 10.36
C ARG A 246 -7.42 3.20 9.30
N LEU A 247 -7.78 4.10 8.41
CA LEU A 247 -7.01 4.45 7.23
C LEU A 247 -5.73 5.17 7.63
N LYS A 248 -4.62 4.82 6.98
CA LYS A 248 -3.39 5.59 7.01
C LYS A 248 -3.27 6.42 5.74
N GLU A 249 -3.85 7.61 5.79
CA GLU A 249 -3.81 8.60 4.71
C GLU A 249 -2.39 9.08 4.46
N TRP A 250 -2.02 9.27 3.19
CA TRP A 250 -0.78 9.93 2.82
C TRP A 250 -0.95 11.44 3.05
N LYS A 251 0.02 12.10 3.68
CA LYS A 251 -0.09 13.56 3.93
C LYS A 251 0.02 14.32 2.60
N GLU A 252 -0.79 15.34 2.38
CA GLU A 252 -0.73 16.16 1.16
C GLU A 252 -0.82 17.65 1.51
N PRO A 253 -0.13 18.55 0.77
CA PRO A 253 0.84 18.28 -0.31
C PRO A 253 2.24 17.89 0.22
N GLN A 254 3.09 17.34 -0.67
CA GLN A 254 4.51 17.07 -0.39
C GLN A 254 5.38 17.43 -1.59
N ASP A 255 6.68 17.67 -1.34
CA ASP A 255 7.69 17.84 -2.38
C ASP A 255 8.42 16.52 -2.65
N TYR A 256 8.72 16.25 -3.92
CA TYR A 256 9.59 15.19 -4.36
C TYR A 256 11.06 15.66 -4.44
N TRP A 257 11.93 14.87 -3.83
CA TRP A 257 13.36 15.08 -3.81
C TRP A 257 14.05 14.06 -4.71
N SER A 258 14.47 14.51 -5.90
CA SER A 258 15.17 13.66 -6.90
C SER A 258 16.47 13.03 -6.39
N ASN A 259 17.03 13.64 -5.36
CA ASN A 259 18.08 13.09 -4.51
C ASN A 259 18.00 13.83 -3.17
N ARG A 260 18.66 13.31 -2.14
CA ARG A 260 18.64 13.89 -0.79
C ARG A 260 19.08 15.37 -0.73
N PHE A 261 19.95 15.79 -1.64
CA PHE A 261 20.59 17.12 -1.61
C PHE A 261 20.04 18.05 -2.69
N VAL A 262 18.83 17.78 -3.16
CA VAL A 262 18.17 18.67 -4.13
C VAL A 262 18.03 20.08 -3.51
N PRO A 263 18.53 21.14 -4.17
CA PRO A 263 18.30 22.51 -3.73
C PRO A 263 16.81 22.82 -3.62
N ASP A 264 16.42 23.69 -2.68
CA ASP A 264 15.01 24.02 -2.41
C ASP A 264 14.28 24.55 -3.67
N ASP A 265 14.97 25.33 -4.50
CA ASP A 265 14.45 25.87 -5.76
C ASP A 265 14.24 24.82 -6.87
N LYS A 266 14.81 23.61 -6.70
CA LYS A 266 14.71 22.49 -7.64
C LYS A 266 13.78 21.38 -7.15
N LYS A 267 13.22 21.51 -5.95
CA LYS A 267 12.17 20.60 -5.46
C LYS A 267 10.93 20.79 -6.32
N VAL A 268 10.29 19.68 -6.65
CA VAL A 268 9.05 19.68 -7.44
C VAL A 268 7.94 19.05 -6.62
N PRO A 269 6.66 19.44 -6.80
CA PRO A 269 5.56 18.77 -6.13
C PRO A 269 5.56 17.28 -6.42
N GLN A 270 5.30 16.47 -5.39
CA GLN A 270 5.06 15.04 -5.55
C GLN A 270 3.76 14.83 -6.33
N ASP A 271 3.74 13.83 -7.22
CA ASP A 271 2.52 13.42 -7.91
C ASP A 271 1.73 12.47 -6.99
N ILE A 272 0.76 13.01 -6.25
CA ILE A 272 -0.05 12.28 -5.27
C ILE A 272 -1.49 12.19 -5.77
N LEU A 273 -2.08 11.00 -5.70
CA LEU A 273 -3.50 10.81 -5.96
C LEU A 273 -4.09 9.72 -5.04
N GLN A 274 -5.00 10.13 -4.17
CA GLN A 274 -5.77 9.24 -3.28
C GLN A 274 -7.24 9.21 -3.73
N VAL A 275 -7.71 8.04 -4.18
CA VAL A 275 -9.04 7.87 -4.78
C VAL A 275 -9.90 6.96 -3.92
N TRP A 276 -11.12 7.42 -3.63
CA TRP A 276 -12.12 6.70 -2.84
C TRP A 276 -13.03 5.85 -3.73
N PHE A 277 -13.14 4.56 -3.40
CA PHE A 277 -13.93 3.56 -4.12
C PHE A 277 -15.05 3.01 -3.23
N ALA A 278 -16.13 2.56 -3.86
CA ALA A 278 -17.23 1.90 -3.16
C ALA A 278 -16.80 0.55 -2.58
N GLY A 279 -17.42 0.15 -1.49
CA GLY A 279 -17.20 -1.12 -0.81
C GLY A 279 -16.28 -1.05 0.40
N VAL A 280 -16.14 -2.21 1.05
CA VAL A 280 -15.30 -2.39 2.23
C VAL A 280 -13.85 -2.71 1.86
N HIS A 281 -12.98 -2.89 2.85
CA HIS A 281 -11.53 -3.11 2.67
C HIS A 281 -11.16 -4.09 1.54
N CYS A 282 -11.80 -5.26 1.48
CA CYS A 282 -11.52 -6.29 0.47
C CYS A 282 -12.29 -6.09 -0.85
N ASP A 283 -13.32 -5.23 -0.87
CA ASP A 283 -13.91 -4.77 -2.14
C ASP A 283 -12.93 -3.84 -2.88
N VAL A 284 -12.03 -3.16 -2.17
CA VAL A 284 -10.99 -2.32 -2.79
C VAL A 284 -9.69 -3.08 -3.02
N GLY A 285 -9.23 -3.85 -2.04
CA GLY A 285 -7.97 -4.59 -2.14
C GLY A 285 -8.07 -5.97 -2.77
N GLY A 286 -9.28 -6.47 -3.04
CA GLY A 286 -9.51 -7.87 -3.42
C GLY A 286 -9.43 -8.83 -2.24
N GLY A 287 -9.61 -10.13 -2.52
CA GLY A 287 -9.61 -11.20 -1.51
C GLY A 287 -10.98 -11.83 -1.23
N TYR A 288 -12.06 -11.34 -1.84
CA TYR A 288 -13.33 -12.05 -1.92
C TYR A 288 -13.31 -13.13 -3.03
N PRO A 289 -14.24 -14.10 -3.01
CA PRO A 289 -14.40 -15.07 -4.08
C PRO A 289 -14.52 -14.41 -5.45
N GLU A 290 -13.95 -15.04 -6.48
CA GLU A 290 -13.93 -14.45 -7.82
C GLU A 290 -15.34 -14.16 -8.36
N ALA A 291 -16.34 -14.98 -8.01
CA ALA A 291 -17.75 -14.77 -8.40
C ALA A 291 -18.37 -13.47 -7.82
N GLU A 292 -17.77 -12.91 -6.78
CA GLU A 292 -18.23 -11.72 -6.04
C GLU A 292 -17.23 -10.56 -6.18
N SER A 293 -16.20 -10.71 -7.02
CA SER A 293 -15.05 -9.80 -7.08
C SER A 293 -15.20 -8.62 -8.06
N GLY A 294 -16.40 -8.35 -8.58
CA GLY A 294 -16.63 -7.36 -9.62
C GLY A 294 -16.26 -5.93 -9.20
N GLU A 295 -16.57 -5.54 -7.96
CA GLU A 295 -16.22 -4.20 -7.46
C GLU A 295 -14.70 -4.01 -7.38
N SER A 296 -13.98 -5.03 -6.91
CA SER A 296 -12.51 -4.99 -6.76
C SER A 296 -11.74 -4.85 -8.07
N LYS A 297 -12.40 -5.01 -9.22
CA LYS A 297 -11.75 -4.81 -10.52
C LYS A 297 -11.53 -3.34 -10.85
N TYR A 298 -12.36 -2.42 -10.36
CA TYR A 298 -12.18 -0.98 -10.59
C TYR A 298 -10.85 -0.45 -10.03
N PRO A 299 -10.54 -0.61 -8.72
CA PRO A 299 -9.28 -0.15 -8.16
C PRO A 299 -8.07 -0.94 -8.68
N LEU A 300 -8.25 -2.18 -9.15
CA LEU A 300 -7.18 -2.92 -9.84
C LEU A 300 -6.85 -2.28 -11.19
N LEU A 301 -7.86 -2.02 -12.01
CA LEU A 301 -7.71 -1.42 -13.34
C LEU A 301 -7.13 -0.01 -13.25
N TRP A 302 -7.64 0.80 -12.32
CA TRP A 302 -7.11 2.13 -12.03
C TRP A 302 -5.62 2.07 -11.68
N MET A 303 -5.22 1.19 -10.75
CA MET A 303 -3.80 1.07 -10.37
C MET A 303 -2.92 0.57 -11.52
N ILE A 304 -3.41 -0.35 -12.36
CA ILE A 304 -2.68 -0.83 -13.54
C ILE A 304 -2.45 0.32 -14.52
N ASP A 305 -3.47 1.14 -14.77
CA ASP A 305 -3.41 2.29 -15.67
C ASP A 305 -2.41 3.35 -15.17
N GLU A 306 -2.50 3.71 -13.88
CA GLU A 306 -1.55 4.64 -13.26
C GLU A 306 -0.10 4.13 -13.29
N ALA A 307 0.11 2.85 -12.96
CA ALA A 307 1.43 2.24 -13.02
C ALA A 307 1.97 2.14 -14.46
N ALA A 308 1.09 1.91 -15.44
CA ALA A 308 1.45 1.87 -16.86
C ALA A 308 1.87 3.26 -17.37
N ARG A 309 1.12 4.31 -17.01
CA ARG A 309 1.52 5.71 -17.26
C ARG A 309 2.88 6.04 -16.64
N ALA A 310 3.17 5.48 -15.47
CA ALA A 310 4.46 5.61 -14.81
C ALA A 310 5.59 4.73 -15.42
N GLY A 311 5.35 4.02 -16.52
CA GLY A 311 6.36 3.26 -17.28
C GLY A 311 6.46 1.78 -16.94
N LEU A 312 5.49 1.21 -16.22
CA LEU A 312 5.45 -0.22 -15.92
C LEU A 312 4.76 -1.02 -17.05
N ASN A 313 5.35 -2.16 -17.41
CA ASN A 313 4.88 -3.00 -18.51
C ASN A 313 3.98 -4.14 -18.00
N PHE A 314 2.79 -4.25 -18.58
CA PHE A 314 1.83 -5.31 -18.31
C PHE A 314 1.67 -6.25 -19.51
N ASN A 315 1.18 -7.46 -19.27
CA ASN A 315 0.76 -8.39 -20.30
C ASN A 315 -0.72 -8.13 -20.63
N PRO A 316 -1.04 -7.52 -21.80
CA PRO A 316 -2.41 -7.12 -22.12
C PRO A 316 -3.38 -8.29 -22.12
N ARG A 317 -2.94 -9.48 -22.55
CA ARG A 317 -3.79 -10.67 -22.53
C ARG A 317 -4.19 -11.04 -21.11
N THR A 318 -3.27 -10.89 -20.15
CA THR A 318 -3.51 -11.25 -18.75
C THR A 318 -4.36 -10.19 -18.05
N VAL A 319 -4.15 -8.91 -18.35
CA VAL A 319 -5.05 -7.82 -17.91
C VAL A 319 -6.47 -8.05 -18.42
N ASN A 320 -6.63 -8.33 -19.72
CA ASN A 320 -7.94 -8.60 -20.33
C ASN A 320 -8.66 -9.78 -19.66
N GLN A 321 -7.94 -10.86 -19.35
CA GLN A 321 -8.56 -12.01 -18.69
C GLN A 321 -8.86 -11.73 -17.21
N LEU A 322 -7.89 -11.28 -16.42
CA LEU A 322 -8.00 -11.20 -14.95
C LEU A 322 -8.75 -9.97 -14.45
N ALA A 323 -8.52 -8.81 -15.07
CA ALA A 323 -9.06 -7.54 -14.64
C ALA A 323 -10.35 -7.20 -15.38
N TRP A 324 -10.37 -7.39 -16.70
CA TRP A 324 -11.56 -7.12 -17.52
C TRP A 324 -12.55 -8.29 -17.62
N GLY A 325 -12.23 -9.48 -17.10
CA GLY A 325 -13.11 -10.65 -17.18
C GLY A 325 -13.40 -11.13 -18.62
N ILE A 326 -12.46 -10.90 -19.55
CA ILE A 326 -12.58 -11.32 -20.95
C ILE A 326 -12.11 -12.78 -21.06
N GLN A 327 -13.06 -13.69 -21.28
CA GLN A 327 -12.79 -15.12 -21.36
C GLN A 327 -11.86 -15.46 -22.54
N ARG A 328 -10.83 -16.27 -22.28
CA ARG A 328 -9.94 -16.78 -23.33
C ARG A 328 -10.48 -18.09 -23.91
N LYS A 329 -10.36 -18.25 -25.23
CA LYS A 329 -10.90 -19.40 -25.99
C LYS A 329 -10.53 -20.79 -25.44
N ASN A 330 -9.40 -20.94 -24.73
CA ASN A 330 -8.92 -22.21 -24.19
C ASN A 330 -8.52 -22.17 -22.71
N SER A 331 -8.94 -21.15 -21.95
CA SER A 331 -8.57 -21.10 -20.53
C SER A 331 -9.65 -21.76 -19.67
N PRO A 332 -9.27 -22.65 -18.74
CA PRO A 332 -10.22 -23.21 -17.77
C PRO A 332 -10.60 -22.21 -16.67
N PHE A 333 -9.87 -21.09 -16.57
CA PHE A 333 -10.10 -20.07 -15.55
C PHE A 333 -11.01 -18.96 -16.08
N THR A 334 -12.09 -18.70 -15.35
CA THR A 334 -13.07 -17.64 -15.64
C THR A 334 -12.96 -16.57 -14.55
N TYR A 335 -13.01 -15.30 -14.96
CA TYR A 335 -12.94 -14.15 -14.07
C TYR A 335 -14.12 -13.22 -14.36
N VAL A 336 -14.71 -12.64 -13.32
CA VAL A 336 -15.83 -11.70 -13.47
C VAL A 336 -15.35 -10.37 -14.02
N ARG A 337 -16.26 -9.66 -14.69
CA ARG A 337 -16.01 -8.31 -15.19
C ARG A 337 -16.16 -7.28 -14.06
N PRO A 338 -15.58 -6.07 -14.20
CA PRO A 338 -15.93 -4.95 -13.34
C PRO A 338 -17.44 -4.73 -13.33
N SER A 339 -18.04 -4.64 -12.14
CA SER A 339 -19.48 -4.42 -12.00
C SER A 339 -19.77 -3.69 -10.69
N TYR A 340 -20.55 -2.60 -10.77
CA TYR A 340 -21.03 -1.82 -9.61
C TYR A 340 -22.46 -2.20 -9.19
N SER A 341 -23.05 -3.21 -9.83
CA SER A 341 -24.39 -3.69 -9.53
C SER A 341 -24.53 -5.18 -9.86
N GLY A 342 -25.67 -5.77 -9.49
CA GLY A 342 -25.94 -7.19 -9.68
C GLY A 342 -25.07 -8.10 -8.80
N LYS A 343 -25.21 -9.41 -8.97
CA LYS A 343 -24.60 -10.40 -8.07
C LYS A 343 -23.07 -10.29 -7.95
N THR A 344 -22.37 -9.99 -9.04
CA THR A 344 -20.91 -9.89 -9.04
C THR A 344 -20.41 -8.56 -8.48
N GLY A 345 -21.28 -7.56 -8.38
CA GLY A 345 -20.99 -6.22 -7.86
C GLY A 345 -21.78 -5.94 -6.58
N GLU A 346 -22.14 -6.95 -5.80
CA GLU A 346 -22.76 -6.74 -4.49
C GLU A 346 -21.68 -6.28 -3.50
N LEU A 347 -21.98 -5.28 -2.67
CA LEU A 347 -21.04 -4.84 -1.65
C LEU A 347 -21.06 -5.79 -0.46
N HIS A 348 -19.87 -6.07 0.08
CA HIS A 348 -19.75 -6.96 1.21
C HIS A 348 -19.89 -6.21 2.53
N ASN A 349 -20.34 -6.92 3.56
CA ASN A 349 -20.33 -6.41 4.92
C ASN A 349 -19.22 -7.09 5.74
N SER A 350 -18.10 -6.39 5.95
CA SER A 350 -16.98 -6.88 6.75
C SER A 350 -17.25 -6.86 8.27
N MET A 351 -18.34 -6.21 8.71
CA MET A 351 -18.69 -6.04 10.12
C MET A 351 -19.42 -7.27 10.68
N THR A 352 -18.66 -8.33 10.93
CA THR A 352 -19.15 -9.58 11.55
C THR A 352 -19.57 -9.38 13.02
N ALA A 353 -20.27 -10.36 13.61
CA ALA A 353 -20.66 -10.32 15.02
C ALA A 353 -19.45 -10.16 15.97
N ALA A 354 -18.31 -10.77 15.66
CA ALA A 354 -17.08 -10.60 16.44
C ALA A 354 -16.54 -9.17 16.36
N TRP A 355 -16.55 -8.57 15.16
CA TRP A 355 -16.18 -7.16 14.99
C TRP A 355 -17.12 -6.23 15.74
N ARG A 356 -18.43 -6.49 15.71
CA ARG A 356 -19.41 -5.71 16.47
C ARG A 356 -19.10 -5.66 17.96
N VAL A 357 -18.62 -6.75 18.57
CA VAL A 357 -18.18 -6.73 19.98
C VAL A 357 -16.98 -5.80 20.18
N LEU A 358 -16.00 -5.85 19.28
CA LEU A 358 -14.80 -4.99 19.34
C LEU A 358 -15.12 -3.50 19.13
N GLU A 359 -16.18 -3.17 18.39
CA GLU A 359 -16.62 -1.78 18.19
C GLU A 359 -17.11 -1.09 19.48
N TYR A 360 -17.45 -1.86 20.52
CA TYR A 360 -17.85 -1.32 21.83
C TYR A 360 -16.69 -1.20 22.83
N VAL A 361 -15.47 -1.56 22.44
CA VAL A 361 -14.28 -1.36 23.27
C VAL A 361 -13.92 0.14 23.27
N PRO A 362 -13.89 0.80 24.44
CA PRO A 362 -13.54 2.22 24.50
C PRO A 362 -12.13 2.50 23.95
N LYS A 363 -12.03 3.49 23.07
CA LYS A 363 -10.76 3.99 22.53
C LYS A 363 -10.46 5.37 23.08
N SER A 364 -9.18 5.72 23.18
CA SER A 364 -8.76 7.07 23.56
C SER A 364 -9.31 8.09 22.55
N ALA A 365 -9.83 9.21 23.05
CA ALA A 365 -10.44 10.27 22.24
C ALA A 365 -9.49 10.86 21.18
N LYS A 366 -8.17 10.71 21.34
CA LYS A 366 -7.18 11.12 20.34
C LYS A 366 -7.28 10.37 19.00
N TYR A 367 -7.93 9.20 18.99
CA TYR A 367 -8.15 8.41 17.79
C TYR A 367 -9.54 8.59 17.19
N LYS A 368 -10.35 9.52 17.76
CA LYS A 368 -11.69 9.81 17.26
C LYS A 368 -11.59 10.55 15.93
N GLU A 369 -12.12 9.93 14.88
CA GLU A 369 -12.19 10.54 13.54
C GLU A 369 -13.55 11.20 13.33
N TRP A 370 -14.63 10.57 13.81
CA TRP A 370 -15.99 10.99 13.48
C TRP A 370 -16.54 12.04 14.47
N PRO A 371 -16.94 13.25 14.00
CA PRO A 371 -17.30 14.36 14.88
C PRO A 371 -18.42 14.04 15.87
N GLU A 372 -19.46 13.32 15.43
CA GLU A 372 -20.68 13.01 16.18
C GLU A 372 -20.45 12.04 17.36
N ARG A 373 -19.27 11.40 17.44
CA ARG A 373 -18.95 10.50 18.56
C ARG A 373 -18.72 11.29 19.85
N LYS A 374 -19.46 10.92 20.88
CA LYS A 374 -19.37 11.52 22.23
C LYS A 374 -18.11 11.04 22.94
N VAL A 375 -17.40 11.99 23.53
CA VAL A 375 -16.23 11.73 24.37
C VAL A 375 -16.64 11.85 25.83
N VAL A 376 -16.36 10.81 26.62
CA VAL A 376 -16.62 10.78 28.05
C VAL A 376 -15.32 10.36 28.75
N ALA A 377 -14.86 11.18 29.71
CA ALA A 377 -13.63 10.91 30.48
C ALA A 377 -12.38 10.62 29.61
N GLY A 378 -12.25 11.24 28.44
CA GLY A 378 -11.10 11.04 27.54
C GLY A 378 -11.18 9.80 26.64
N PHE A 379 -12.30 9.08 26.67
CA PHE A 379 -12.56 7.91 25.84
C PHE A 379 -13.83 8.10 24.99
N TYR A 380 -13.93 7.35 23.90
CA TYR A 380 -15.12 7.28 23.06
C TYR A 380 -15.37 5.83 22.60
N ILE A 381 -16.59 5.56 22.17
CA ILE A 381 -16.96 4.27 21.57
C ILE A 381 -17.01 4.45 20.04
N PRO A 382 -16.24 3.66 19.27
CA PRO A 382 -16.24 3.74 17.80
C PRO A 382 -17.60 3.42 17.17
N ASP A 383 -18.24 2.33 17.60
CA ASP A 383 -19.59 1.93 17.16
C ASP A 383 -19.78 1.97 15.61
N CYS A 384 -18.86 1.36 14.87
CA CYS A 384 -18.87 1.36 13.40
C CYS A 384 -18.81 2.77 12.80
N GLU A 385 -18.06 3.69 13.39
CA GLU A 385 -17.89 5.04 12.83
C GLU A 385 -17.37 4.98 11.38
N PRO A 386 -17.99 5.75 10.46
CA PRO A 386 -17.49 5.89 9.10
C PRO A 386 -16.08 6.50 9.07
N ARG A 387 -15.42 6.36 7.92
CA ARG A 387 -14.20 7.13 7.64
C ARG A 387 -14.57 8.54 7.22
N VAL A 388 -13.78 9.53 7.61
CA VAL A 388 -13.92 10.89 7.13
C VAL A 388 -13.30 10.98 5.73
N ILE A 389 -14.07 11.51 4.77
CA ILE A 389 -13.58 11.84 3.43
C ILE A 389 -13.40 13.36 3.38
N PRO A 390 -12.20 13.86 3.08
CA PRO A 390 -11.96 15.30 2.96
C PRO A 390 -12.81 15.95 1.86
N GLU A 391 -13.17 17.22 2.04
CA GLU A 391 -13.75 18.03 0.95
C GLU A 391 -12.72 18.17 -0.19
N GLY A 392 -13.19 18.10 -1.43
CA GLY A 392 -12.35 18.10 -2.62
C GLY A 392 -11.62 16.78 -2.89
N ALA A 393 -11.88 15.71 -2.10
CA ALA A 393 -11.28 14.40 -2.34
C ALA A 393 -11.66 13.82 -3.71
N HIS A 394 -10.83 12.90 -4.20
CA HIS A 394 -11.10 12.20 -5.45
C HIS A 394 -11.98 10.98 -5.18
N VAL A 395 -13.15 10.92 -5.81
CA VAL A 395 -14.10 9.81 -5.66
C VAL A 395 -14.28 9.14 -7.02
N HIS A 396 -14.14 7.83 -7.06
CA HIS A 396 -14.28 7.06 -8.29
C HIS A 396 -15.74 7.02 -8.75
N GLU A 397 -15.95 7.17 -10.06
CA GLU A 397 -17.28 7.22 -10.69
C GLU A 397 -18.15 5.99 -10.37
N SER A 398 -17.55 4.83 -10.04
CA SER A 398 -18.32 3.63 -9.61
C SER A 398 -19.22 3.89 -8.40
N VAL A 399 -18.84 4.83 -7.51
CA VAL A 399 -19.66 5.22 -6.34
C VAL A 399 -20.94 5.90 -6.80
N MET A 400 -20.83 6.82 -7.76
CA MET A 400 -21.95 7.58 -8.32
C MET A 400 -22.88 6.65 -9.08
N LYS A 401 -22.33 5.78 -9.94
CA LYS A 401 -23.08 4.77 -10.68
C LYS A 401 -23.83 3.80 -9.76
N ARG A 402 -23.23 3.44 -8.63
CA ARG A 402 -23.92 2.63 -7.62
C ARG A 402 -25.04 3.40 -6.94
N MET A 403 -24.84 4.67 -6.57
CA MET A 403 -25.90 5.50 -5.98
C MET A 403 -27.11 5.68 -6.92
N GLU A 404 -26.84 5.73 -8.24
CA GLU A 404 -27.87 5.73 -9.30
C GLU A 404 -28.59 4.39 -9.39
N ALA A 405 -27.86 3.28 -9.36
CA ALA A 405 -28.42 1.93 -9.50
C ALA A 405 -29.13 1.40 -8.25
N GLU A 406 -28.67 1.80 -7.05
CA GLU A 406 -29.13 1.29 -5.76
C GLU A 406 -29.60 2.46 -4.88
N ALA A 407 -30.91 2.60 -4.71
CA ALA A 407 -31.51 3.69 -3.92
C ALA A 407 -31.08 3.67 -2.44
N THR A 408 -30.73 2.49 -1.91
CA THR A 408 -30.30 2.29 -0.52
C THR A 408 -28.84 2.62 -0.27
N TYR A 409 -28.01 2.70 -1.31
CA TYR A 409 -26.60 3.02 -1.16
C TYR A 409 -26.40 4.55 -1.07
N ARG A 410 -26.31 5.07 0.15
CA ARG A 410 -26.09 6.49 0.44
C ARG A 410 -24.98 6.65 1.49
N PRO A 411 -23.70 6.65 1.07
CA PRO A 411 -22.58 6.79 2.00
C PRO A 411 -22.71 8.10 2.80
N VAL A 412 -22.81 7.98 4.11
CA VAL A 412 -23.00 9.12 5.02
C VAL A 412 -21.77 10.02 5.13
N ASN A 413 -20.62 9.52 4.68
CA ASN A 413 -19.32 10.18 4.69
C ASN A 413 -18.93 10.78 3.34
N LEU A 414 -19.81 10.76 2.34
CA LEU A 414 -19.54 11.43 1.08
C LEU A 414 -19.52 12.96 1.30
N PRO A 415 -18.46 13.66 0.89
CA PRO A 415 -18.35 15.11 1.08
C PRO A 415 -19.30 15.85 0.14
N LYS A 416 -19.50 17.15 0.39
CA LYS A 416 -20.36 17.97 -0.49
C LYS A 416 -19.70 18.23 -1.83
N GLU A 417 -18.39 18.47 -1.81
CA GLU A 417 -17.57 18.71 -2.99
C GLU A 417 -16.53 17.61 -3.11
N PHE A 418 -16.44 16.99 -4.30
CA PHE A 418 -15.44 15.99 -4.63
C PHE A 418 -15.13 16.02 -6.13
N VAL A 419 -13.95 15.54 -6.49
CA VAL A 419 -13.51 15.38 -7.88
C VAL A 419 -13.82 13.96 -8.34
N THR A 420 -14.59 13.81 -9.42
CA THR A 420 -14.90 12.49 -9.96
C THR A 420 -13.73 11.94 -10.79
N VAL A 421 -13.25 10.75 -10.44
CA VAL A 421 -12.29 9.98 -11.23
C VAL A 421 -13.07 9.03 -12.15
N PRO A 422 -12.88 9.09 -13.48
CA PRO A 422 -13.68 8.32 -14.42
C PRO A 422 -13.43 6.82 -14.32
N MET A 423 -14.44 6.02 -14.66
CA MET A 423 -14.27 4.57 -14.78
C MET A 423 -13.25 4.21 -15.89
N PRO A 424 -12.54 3.09 -15.73
CA PRO A 424 -11.65 2.61 -16.79
C PRO A 424 -12.46 2.27 -18.05
N THR A 425 -11.91 2.59 -19.21
CA THR A 425 -12.53 2.30 -20.51
C THR A 425 -12.12 0.90 -20.99
N PRO A 426 -13.06 0.01 -21.38
CA PRO A 426 -12.71 -1.30 -21.90
C PRO A 426 -11.89 -1.19 -23.19
N PRO A 427 -10.90 -2.08 -23.42
CA PRO A 427 -9.96 -2.01 -24.55
C PRO A 427 -10.56 -2.14 -25.96
N HIS A 428 -11.90 -2.30 -26.08
CA HIS A 428 -12.61 -2.37 -27.36
C HIS A 428 -13.77 -1.36 -27.48
N ALA A 429 -13.96 -0.46 -26.51
CA ALA A 429 -15.00 0.56 -26.56
C ALA A 429 -14.64 1.72 -27.52
N GLU A 430 -13.36 2.00 -27.73
CA GLU A 430 -12.89 3.08 -28.63
C GLU A 430 -13.21 2.82 -30.11
N MET A 431 -13.25 1.57 -30.56
CA MET A 431 -13.59 1.26 -31.97
C MET A 431 -15.09 1.40 -32.30
N ALA A 432 -15.97 1.52 -31.31
CA ALA A 432 -17.40 1.73 -31.56
C ALA A 432 -17.74 3.21 -31.84
N GLY A 433 -16.92 4.15 -31.35
CA GLY A 433 -17.13 5.59 -31.54
C GLY A 433 -16.72 6.13 -32.91
N GLU A 434 -15.90 5.40 -33.67
CA GLU A 434 -15.51 5.78 -35.03
C GLU A 434 -16.45 5.26 -36.13
N VAL A 435 -17.36 4.32 -35.80
CA VAL A 435 -18.31 3.75 -36.77
C VAL A 435 -19.62 4.55 -36.86
N GLU A 436 -19.90 5.45 -35.90
CA GLU A 436 -21.05 6.38 -35.95
C GLU A 436 -20.75 7.72 -36.63
N LYS A 437 -19.55 7.91 -37.20
CA LYS A 437 -19.20 9.07 -38.02
C LYS A 437 -18.71 8.67 -39.40
N VAL A 438 -19.54 7.96 -40.17
CA VAL A 438 -19.43 7.89 -41.64
C VAL A 438 -20.83 7.97 -42.26
#